data_AF-A0A953PHW0-F1
#
_entry.id   AF-A0A953PHW0-F1
#
_cell.length_a   1.000
_cell.length_b   1.000
_cell.length_c   1.000
_cell.angle_alpha   90.00
_cell.angle_beta   90.00
_cell.angle_gamma   90.00
#
_symmetry.space_group_name_H-M   'P 1'
#
loop_
_entity.id
_entity.type
_entity.pdbx_description
1 polymer ?
#
loop_
_entity_poly.entity_id
_entity_poly.type
_entity_poly.pdbx_seq_one_letter_code
_entity_poly.pdbx_strand_id
1 'polypeptide(L)'
;MKTILRLLFFFVVVSSLAAVSSQAFAQAEDQSSTAASRSEQKQQAEPEHKSIGGELAKEEREATGAEEEENANLKHSSMVQRLAKLTGLSVHQAHLLAMILNFAIIVFVVVWFGRKAVPGMLRNRNESIQRALEEARAASQDAHRRLAEIENRLRQLDVEIGQMQANAEKEGEAEEVRIKSAAEEDIRKVVEAAEQEIASAAKLARRELTSHTADLAIALARKQIHVDANTDQVLVRNFAAKLSPDGGKDGN
;
A
#
# COMPACT_ATOMS: atom_id res chain seq x y z
N MET A 1 -4.38 54.66 41.44
CA MET A 1 -3.08 54.10 40.97
C MET A 1 -3.12 52.59 40.70
N LYS A 2 -3.67 51.74 41.59
CA LYS A 2 -3.66 50.26 41.43
C LYS A 2 -4.37 49.72 40.17
N THR A 3 -5.39 50.40 39.65
CA THR A 3 -6.14 49.99 38.44
C THR A 3 -5.41 50.35 37.13
N ILE A 4 -4.68 51.47 37.12
CA ILE A 4 -3.87 51.93 35.99
C ILE A 4 -2.61 51.07 35.85
N LEU A 5 -1.97 50.71 36.97
CA LEU A 5 -0.85 49.78 36.98
C LEU A 5 -1.28 48.38 36.50
N ARG A 6 -2.48 47.92 36.85
CA ARG A 6 -3.02 46.64 36.35
C ARG A 6 -3.33 46.66 34.85
N LEU A 7 -3.83 47.77 34.30
CA LEU A 7 -4.12 47.90 32.86
C LEU A 7 -2.85 48.00 32.02
N LEU A 8 -1.81 48.70 32.50
CA LEU A 8 -0.49 48.71 31.86
C LEU A 8 0.21 47.33 31.97
N PHE A 9 0.10 46.66 33.11
CA PHE A 9 0.63 45.30 33.26
C PHE A 9 -0.09 44.30 32.36
N PHE A 10 -1.41 44.43 32.17
CA PHE A 10 -2.18 43.59 31.25
C PHE A 10 -1.78 43.83 29.77
N PHE A 11 -1.46 45.07 29.41
CA PHE A 11 -1.01 45.40 28.05
C PHE A 11 0.41 44.88 27.76
N VAL A 12 1.32 44.94 28.75
CA VAL A 12 2.67 44.37 28.64
C VAL A 12 2.64 42.83 28.63
N VAL A 13 1.78 42.20 29.43
CA VAL A 13 1.61 40.74 29.46
C VAL A 13 1.00 40.22 28.14
N VAL A 14 0.04 40.92 27.54
CA VAL A 14 -0.53 40.54 26.23
C VAL A 14 0.48 40.72 25.09
N SER A 15 1.37 41.72 25.17
CA SER A 15 2.44 41.91 24.18
C SER A 15 3.59 40.89 24.33
N SER A 16 3.86 40.43 25.55
CA SER A 16 4.90 39.41 25.81
C SER A 16 4.43 38.00 25.45
N LEU A 17 3.12 37.73 25.50
CA LEU A 17 2.55 36.44 25.11
C LEU A 17 2.60 36.17 23.58
N ALA A 18 2.83 37.19 22.75
CA ALA A 18 3.04 37.04 21.32
C ALA A 18 4.48 36.61 20.94
N ALA A 19 5.45 36.74 21.85
CA ALA A 19 6.85 36.37 21.60
C ALA A 19 7.17 34.91 21.98
N VAL A 20 6.32 34.26 22.78
CA VAL A 20 6.53 32.89 23.28
C VAL A 20 5.91 31.80 22.38
N SER A 21 5.20 32.16 21.31
CA SER A 21 4.59 31.19 20.39
C SER A 21 5.48 30.77 19.20
N SER A 22 6.68 31.32 19.05
CA SER A 22 7.59 30.99 17.93
C SER A 22 8.66 29.93 18.26
N GLN A 23 8.80 29.49 19.51
CA GLN A 23 9.82 28.51 19.91
C GLN A 23 9.28 27.11 20.22
N ALA A 24 7.97 26.87 20.13
CA ALA A 24 7.34 25.60 20.48
C ALA A 24 7.03 24.67 19.28
N PHE A 25 7.49 24.99 18.06
CA PHE A 25 7.20 24.20 16.85
C PHE A 25 8.44 23.67 16.11
N ALA A 26 9.62 23.63 16.74
CA ALA A 26 10.84 23.14 16.08
C ALA A 26 11.43 21.87 16.70
N GLN A 27 10.66 21.14 17.50
CA GLN A 27 11.16 19.95 18.20
C GLN A 27 10.16 18.80 18.16
N ALA A 28 9.88 18.32 16.94
CA ALA A 28 9.30 17.01 16.71
C ALA A 28 9.50 16.59 15.24
N GLU A 29 10.75 16.44 14.79
CA GLU A 29 11.08 15.41 13.80
C GLU A 29 12.60 15.17 13.76
N ASP A 30 12.93 13.88 13.84
CA ASP A 30 14.15 13.22 13.39
C ASP A 30 15.44 13.32 14.25
N GLN A 31 15.42 12.56 15.34
CA GLN A 31 16.61 11.88 15.87
C GLN A 31 17.07 10.79 14.88
N SER A 32 17.75 11.13 13.79
CA SER A 32 18.60 10.16 13.09
C SER A 32 19.72 10.79 12.24
N SER A 33 20.80 11.24 12.89
CA SER A 33 22.17 11.17 12.32
C SER A 33 23.20 11.71 13.31
N THR A 34 23.74 10.84 14.15
CA THR A 34 25.07 11.07 14.72
C THR A 34 26.03 10.11 14.02
N ALA A 35 26.70 10.60 12.97
CA ALA A 35 28.02 10.12 12.55
C ALA A 35 28.58 11.00 11.43
N ALA A 36 29.80 11.47 11.66
CA ALA A 36 30.80 11.87 10.67
C ALA A 36 30.53 13.13 9.81
N SER A 37 31.18 14.24 10.17
CA SER A 37 32.15 14.89 9.29
C SER A 37 32.92 16.01 10.01
N ARG A 38 34.10 16.26 9.49
CA ARG A 38 35.30 16.83 10.10
C ARG A 38 35.72 18.05 9.29
N SER A 39 36.06 19.14 9.97
CA SER A 39 37.08 20.15 9.57
C SER A 39 37.05 21.28 10.62
N GLU A 40 38.02 21.38 11.52
CA GLU A 40 39.33 22.06 11.39
C GLU A 40 39.24 23.56 11.05
N GLN A 41 39.92 24.36 11.91
CA GLN A 41 40.54 25.70 11.74
C GLN A 41 39.92 26.80 12.66
N LYS A 42 40.61 27.59 13.51
CA LYS A 42 42.02 27.72 13.96
C LYS A 42 42.11 28.82 15.05
N GLN A 43 42.90 28.58 16.11
CA GLN A 43 43.69 29.50 16.94
C GLN A 43 43.04 30.61 17.83
N GLN A 44 43.18 30.40 19.15
CA GLN A 44 44.21 31.02 20.03
C GLN A 44 43.75 32.00 21.13
N ALA A 45 44.42 31.82 22.28
CA ALA A 45 44.50 32.64 23.50
C ALA A 45 43.55 32.28 24.67
N GLU A 46 44.12 31.54 25.62
CA GLU A 46 43.83 31.67 27.06
C GLU A 46 44.38 33.02 27.56
N PRO A 47 43.79 33.67 28.59
CA PRO A 47 43.82 33.09 29.93
C PRO A 47 42.55 33.26 30.79
N GLU A 48 42.37 32.28 31.68
CA GLU A 48 41.95 32.43 33.08
C GLU A 48 40.76 33.37 33.41
N HIS A 49 39.59 32.78 33.64
CA HIS A 49 38.60 33.36 34.55
C HIS A 49 38.42 32.51 35.81
N LYS A 50 39.11 33.01 36.83
CA LYS A 50 38.84 32.92 38.27
C LYS A 50 37.35 32.76 38.59
N SER A 51 37.07 31.91 39.57
CA SER A 51 35.74 31.49 39.99
C SER A 51 34.77 32.66 40.28
N ILE A 52 33.59 32.55 39.67
CA ILE A 52 32.40 33.41 39.80
C ILE A 52 31.87 33.52 41.25
N GLY A 53 32.42 32.74 42.20
CA GLY A 53 32.02 32.78 43.61
C GLY A 53 32.56 33.97 44.42
N GLY A 54 33.53 34.72 43.90
CA GLY A 54 34.15 35.86 44.62
C GLY A 54 33.51 37.22 44.37
N GLU A 55 32.72 37.38 43.30
CA GLU A 55 32.17 38.67 42.86
C GLU A 55 30.74 38.90 43.38
N LEU A 56 29.96 37.82 43.54
CA LEU A 56 28.61 37.86 44.10
C LEU A 56 28.58 38.30 45.59
N ALA A 57 29.65 38.01 46.35
CA ALA A 57 29.74 38.42 47.76
C ALA A 57 30.25 39.86 47.96
N LYS A 58 30.75 40.51 46.89
CA LYS A 58 31.25 41.88 46.94
C LYS A 58 30.28 42.88 46.33
N GLU A 59 29.52 42.50 45.30
CA GLU A 59 28.42 43.32 44.76
C GLU A 59 27.24 43.47 45.74
N GLU A 60 26.90 42.44 46.52
CA GLU A 60 25.78 42.52 47.49
C GLU A 60 26.10 43.43 48.70
N ARG A 61 27.39 43.71 48.97
CA ARG A 61 27.82 44.64 50.03
C ARG A 61 28.10 46.07 49.56
N GLU A 62 28.22 46.31 48.25
CA GLU A 62 28.39 47.66 47.69
C GLU A 62 27.07 48.24 47.12
N ALA A 63 26.08 47.42 46.78
CA ALA A 63 24.79 47.89 46.23
C ALA A 63 23.71 48.24 47.28
N THR A 64 23.84 47.84 48.55
CA THR A 64 22.82 48.16 49.59
C THR A 64 23.09 49.47 50.36
N GLY A 65 24.13 50.24 50.00
CA GLY A 65 24.55 51.41 50.76
C GLY A 65 24.70 52.72 49.97
N ALA A 66 24.43 52.76 48.66
CA ALA A 66 24.80 53.89 47.80
C ALA A 66 23.69 54.44 46.89
N GLU A 67 22.44 53.94 46.95
CA GLU A 67 21.39 54.37 45.99
C GLU A 67 20.30 55.29 46.57
N GLU A 68 20.31 55.61 47.87
CA GLU A 68 19.31 56.56 48.44
C GLU A 68 19.69 58.05 48.27
N GLU A 69 20.93 58.40 47.92
CA GLU A 69 21.36 59.81 47.85
C GLU A 69 21.37 60.41 46.42
N GLU A 70 21.34 59.61 45.36
CA GLU A 70 21.40 60.12 43.97
C GLU A 70 20.01 60.37 43.31
N ASN A 71 18.91 60.11 44.02
CA ASN A 71 17.54 60.36 43.53
C ASN A 71 16.74 61.39 44.35
N ALA A 72 17.38 62.13 45.26
CA ALA A 72 16.78 63.27 45.95
C ALA A 72 16.85 64.58 45.14
N ASN A 73 17.73 64.66 44.14
CA ASN A 73 18.07 65.90 43.44
C ASN A 73 17.45 66.07 42.03
N LEU A 74 16.43 65.27 41.67
CA LEU A 74 15.68 65.43 40.41
C LEU A 74 14.28 66.06 40.61
N LYS A 75 13.89 66.37 41.86
CA LYS A 75 12.59 66.99 42.19
C LYS A 75 12.63 68.53 42.29
N HIS A 76 13.79 69.15 42.10
CA HIS A 76 13.95 70.61 42.11
C HIS A 76 14.69 71.13 40.88
N SER A 77 14.24 70.72 39.68
CA SER A 77 14.63 71.41 38.45
C SER A 77 14.10 72.86 38.46
N SER A 78 14.98 73.81 38.18
CA SER A 78 14.72 75.27 38.11
C SER A 78 13.70 75.68 37.05
N MET A 79 13.23 74.74 36.22
CA MET A 79 12.13 74.93 35.28
C MET A 79 10.76 74.63 35.89
N VAL A 80 10.70 73.67 36.82
CA VAL A 80 9.46 73.25 37.51
C VAL A 80 9.06 74.28 38.57
N GLN A 81 10.04 74.91 39.24
CA GLN A 81 9.78 76.00 40.19
C GLN A 81 9.27 77.29 39.52
N ARG A 82 9.68 77.55 38.26
CA ARG A 82 9.21 78.72 37.50
C ARG A 82 7.78 78.55 36.99
N LEU A 83 7.37 77.34 36.60
CA LEU A 83 5.98 77.05 36.24
C LEU A 83 5.02 77.08 37.44
N ALA A 84 5.50 76.71 38.63
CA ALA A 84 4.71 76.71 39.86
C ALA A 84 4.38 78.13 40.39
N LYS A 85 5.24 79.12 40.16
CA LYS A 85 5.01 80.51 40.61
C LYS A 85 4.11 81.33 39.68
N LEU A 86 3.97 80.94 38.42
CA LEU A 86 3.20 81.71 37.43
C LEU A 86 1.71 81.30 37.37
N THR A 87 1.35 80.14 37.93
CA THR A 87 0.00 79.58 37.85
C THR A 87 -0.59 79.43 39.25
N GLY A 88 -1.25 80.48 39.73
CA GLY A 88 -2.02 80.48 40.97
C GLY A 88 -3.31 79.65 40.90
N LEU A 89 -3.25 78.40 40.45
CA LEU A 89 -4.33 77.39 40.48
C LEU A 89 -3.72 76.00 40.74
N SER A 90 -4.40 75.17 41.53
CA SER A 90 -3.93 73.91 42.15
C SER A 90 -3.05 72.97 41.27
N VAL A 91 -1.77 72.84 41.63
CA VAL A 91 -0.75 71.96 41.00
C VAL A 91 -1.17 70.47 40.96
N HIS A 92 -1.93 70.00 41.95
CA HIS A 92 -2.40 68.61 42.02
C HIS A 92 -3.43 68.26 40.94
N GLN A 93 -4.33 69.18 40.58
CA GLN A 93 -5.37 68.96 39.57
C GLN A 93 -4.80 69.01 38.15
N ALA A 94 -3.83 69.89 37.89
CA ALA A 94 -3.15 69.98 36.60
C ALA A 94 -2.37 68.69 36.27
N HIS A 95 -1.69 68.10 37.26
CA HIS A 95 -0.98 66.82 37.07
C HIS A 95 -1.93 65.65 36.81
N LEU A 96 -3.05 65.54 37.55
CA LEU A 96 -4.05 64.51 37.30
C LEU A 96 -4.71 64.67 35.92
N LEU A 97 -5.02 65.90 35.51
CA LEU A 97 -5.60 66.18 34.21
C LEU A 97 -4.63 65.87 33.07
N ALA A 98 -3.34 66.21 33.21
CA ALA A 98 -2.31 65.83 32.25
C ALA A 98 -2.11 64.31 32.15
N MET A 99 -2.16 63.59 33.27
CA MET A 99 -2.04 62.13 33.28
C MET A 99 -3.27 61.44 32.65
N ILE A 100 -4.48 61.92 32.94
CA ILE A 100 -5.71 61.44 32.31
C ILE A 100 -5.70 61.73 30.81
N LEU A 101 -5.25 62.92 30.40
CA LEU A 101 -5.14 63.31 29.00
C LEU A 101 -4.14 62.42 28.24
N ASN A 102 -2.96 62.17 28.81
CA ASN A 102 -1.96 61.27 28.23
C ASN A 102 -2.51 59.84 28.08
N PHE A 103 -3.13 59.30 29.13
CA PHE A 103 -3.77 57.99 29.08
C PHE A 103 -4.90 57.93 28.04
N ALA A 104 -5.72 58.97 27.95
CA ALA A 104 -6.79 59.07 26.96
C ALA A 104 -6.23 59.06 25.53
N ILE A 105 -5.12 59.76 25.27
CA ILE A 105 -4.44 59.75 23.97
C ILE A 105 -3.94 58.33 23.63
N ILE A 106 -3.30 57.63 24.57
CA ILE A 106 -2.82 56.26 24.36
C ILE A 106 -3.99 55.31 24.06
N VAL A 107 -5.05 55.34 24.89
CA VAL A 107 -6.25 54.52 24.68
C VAL A 107 -6.90 54.84 23.35
N PHE A 108 -6.97 56.11 22.96
CA PHE A 108 -7.52 56.52 21.67
C PHE A 108 -6.75 55.90 20.51
N VAL A 109 -5.41 55.95 20.54
CA VAL A 109 -4.55 55.33 19.51
C VAL A 109 -4.71 53.81 19.48
N VAL A 110 -4.72 53.15 20.64
CA VAL A 110 -4.88 51.68 20.75
C VAL A 110 -6.26 51.24 20.24
N VAL A 111 -7.33 51.94 20.61
CA VAL A 111 -8.69 51.63 20.16
C VAL A 111 -8.82 51.90 18.66
N TRP A 112 -8.25 53.00 18.15
CA TRP A 112 -8.26 53.28 16.71
C TRP A 112 -7.58 52.16 15.93
N PHE A 113 -6.37 51.77 16.33
CA PHE A 113 -5.61 50.73 15.63
C PHE A 113 -6.23 49.34 15.80
N GLY A 114 -6.65 49.00 17.02
CA GLY A 114 -7.29 47.73 17.36
C GLY A 114 -8.61 47.51 16.63
N ARG A 115 -9.43 48.57 16.47
CA ARG A 115 -10.69 48.49 15.71
C ARG A 115 -10.46 48.13 14.24
N LYS A 116 -9.32 48.50 13.66
CA LYS A 116 -8.98 48.18 12.28
C LYS A 116 -8.37 46.77 12.14
N ALA A 117 -7.49 46.36 13.05
CA ALA A 117 -6.72 45.12 12.90
C ALA A 117 -7.39 43.86 13.51
N VAL A 118 -8.04 43.98 14.68
CA VAL A 118 -8.53 42.82 15.45
C VAL A 118 -9.68 42.07 14.74
N PRO A 119 -10.72 42.73 14.20
CA PRO A 119 -11.82 42.03 13.56
C PRO A 119 -11.40 41.24 12.31
N GLY A 120 -10.42 41.74 11.55
CA GLY A 120 -9.88 41.05 10.37
C GLY A 120 -9.17 39.76 10.73
N MET A 121 -8.35 39.77 11.78
CA MET A 121 -7.64 38.56 12.24
C MET A 121 -8.60 37.50 12.79
N LEU A 122 -9.58 37.90 13.60
CA LEU A 122 -10.57 36.96 14.14
C LEU A 122 -11.45 36.38 13.03
N ARG A 123 -11.86 37.19 12.04
CA ARG A 123 -12.62 36.71 10.88
C ARG A 123 -11.81 35.71 10.06
N ASN A 124 -10.54 36.01 9.76
CA ASN A 124 -9.67 35.07 9.02
C ASN A 124 -9.50 33.74 9.78
N ARG A 125 -9.32 33.79 11.11
CA ARG A 125 -9.26 32.57 11.94
C ARG A 125 -10.56 31.79 11.90
N ASN A 126 -11.70 32.47 11.99
CA ASN A 126 -13.01 31.82 11.94
C ASN A 126 -13.26 31.17 10.57
N GLU A 127 -12.91 31.86 9.48
CA GLU A 127 -12.97 31.33 8.13
C GLU A 127 -12.03 30.12 7.94
N SER A 128 -10.80 30.16 8.46
CA SER A 128 -9.89 29.02 8.39
C SER A 128 -10.38 27.81 9.17
N ILE A 129 -10.96 28.03 10.35
CA ILE A 129 -11.55 26.95 11.17
C ILE A 129 -12.77 26.36 10.47
N GLN A 130 -13.62 27.21 9.91
CA GLN A 130 -14.79 26.76 9.16
C GLN A 130 -14.38 25.93 7.95
N ARG A 131 -13.40 26.40 7.16
CA ARG A 131 -12.86 25.63 6.02
C ARG A 131 -12.26 24.30 6.46
N ALA A 132 -11.46 24.29 7.52
CA ALA A 132 -10.88 23.05 8.04
C ALA A 132 -11.95 22.06 8.53
N LEU A 133 -13.04 22.55 9.14
CA LEU A 133 -14.16 21.72 9.57
C LEU A 133 -14.97 21.18 8.39
N GLU A 134 -15.20 22.00 7.35
CA GLU A 134 -15.85 21.59 6.11
C GLU A 134 -15.02 20.55 5.36
N GLU A 135 -13.71 20.74 5.26
CA GLU A 135 -12.77 19.79 4.66
C GLU A 135 -12.72 18.47 5.44
N ALA A 136 -12.63 18.53 6.77
CA ALA A 136 -12.66 17.34 7.62
C ALA A 136 -13.98 16.56 7.47
N ARG A 137 -15.12 17.27 7.37
CA ARG A 137 -16.42 16.65 7.09
C ARG A 137 -16.47 16.02 5.71
N ALA A 138 -15.97 16.70 4.68
CA ALA A 138 -15.91 16.18 3.32
C ALA A 138 -15.02 14.93 3.25
N ALA A 139 -13.85 14.96 3.88
CA ALA A 139 -12.93 13.83 3.96
C ALA A 139 -13.55 12.64 4.71
N SER A 140 -14.24 12.87 5.82
CA SER A 140 -14.97 11.82 6.55
C SER A 140 -16.10 11.22 5.71
N GLN A 141 -16.88 12.05 5.00
CA GLN A 141 -17.92 11.56 4.11
C GLN A 141 -17.36 10.75 2.94
N ASP A 142 -16.25 11.17 2.33
CA ASP A 142 -15.59 10.42 1.26
C ASP A 142 -15.05 9.08 1.77
N ALA A 143 -14.41 9.08 2.94
CA ALA A 143 -13.94 7.85 3.59
C ALA A 143 -15.09 6.87 3.87
N HIS A 144 -16.22 7.34 4.40
CA HIS A 144 -17.40 6.51 4.63
C HIS A 144 -18.02 5.99 3.32
N ARG A 145 -18.06 6.80 2.26
CA ARG A 145 -18.53 6.35 0.93
C ARG A 145 -17.64 5.25 0.38
N ARG A 146 -16.32 5.43 0.42
CA ARG A 146 -15.35 4.42 -0.03
C ARG A 146 -15.45 3.14 0.79
N LEU A 147 -15.62 3.25 2.10
CA LEU A 147 -15.82 2.08 2.96
C LEU A 147 -17.06 1.30 2.55
N ALA A 148 -18.20 1.98 2.39
CA ALA A 148 -19.45 1.35 1.96
C ALA A 148 -19.33 0.70 0.57
N GLU A 149 -18.59 1.32 -0.36
CA GLU A 149 -18.31 0.74 -1.67
C GLU A 149 -17.46 -0.51 -1.57
N ILE A 150 -16.39 -0.50 -0.76
CA ILE A 150 -15.52 -1.66 -0.52
C ILE A 150 -16.29 -2.79 0.14
N GLU A 151 -17.08 -2.51 1.18
CA GLU A 151 -17.94 -3.50 1.82
C GLU A 151 -18.94 -4.11 0.83
N ASN A 152 -19.50 -3.31 -0.07
CA ASN A 152 -20.41 -3.81 -1.09
C ASN A 152 -19.68 -4.69 -2.12
N ARG A 153 -18.49 -4.28 -2.54
CA ARG A 153 -17.64 -5.09 -3.44
C ARG A 153 -17.23 -6.40 -2.78
N LEU A 154 -16.88 -6.40 -1.50
CA LEU A 154 -16.55 -7.62 -0.75
C LEU A 154 -17.74 -8.57 -0.68
N ARG A 155 -18.94 -8.07 -0.34
CA ARG A 155 -20.15 -8.91 -0.34
C ARG A 155 -20.44 -9.48 -1.73
N GLN A 156 -20.24 -8.70 -2.78
CA GLN A 156 -20.44 -9.18 -4.14
C GLN A 156 -19.41 -10.25 -4.51
N LEU A 157 -18.14 -10.06 -4.15
CA LEU A 157 -17.09 -11.06 -4.35
C LEU A 157 -17.40 -12.37 -3.62
N ASP A 158 -17.89 -12.32 -2.39
CA ASP A 158 -18.28 -13.54 -1.65
C ASP A 158 -19.39 -14.33 -2.39
N VAL A 159 -20.35 -13.61 -2.97
CA VAL A 159 -21.41 -14.22 -3.80
C VAL A 159 -20.84 -14.81 -5.09
N GLU A 160 -19.97 -14.07 -5.78
CA GLU A 160 -19.31 -14.54 -7.02
C GLU A 160 -18.43 -15.76 -6.76
N ILE A 161 -17.68 -15.80 -5.65
CA ILE A 161 -16.89 -16.96 -5.23
C ILE A 161 -17.80 -18.15 -4.95
N GLY A 162 -18.90 -17.95 -4.22
CA GLY A 162 -19.87 -19.02 -3.97
C GLY A 162 -20.47 -19.58 -5.26
N GLN A 163 -20.81 -18.72 -6.22
CA GLN A 163 -21.29 -19.14 -7.54
C GLN A 163 -20.21 -19.87 -8.33
N MET A 164 -18.96 -19.39 -8.31
CA MET A 164 -17.84 -20.04 -8.98
C MET A 164 -17.58 -21.43 -8.41
N GLN A 165 -17.64 -21.59 -7.09
CA GLN A 165 -17.46 -22.89 -6.44
C GLN A 165 -18.60 -23.86 -6.81
N ALA A 166 -19.85 -23.42 -6.75
CA ALA A 166 -21.00 -24.24 -7.13
C ALA A 166 -20.94 -24.65 -8.62
N ASN A 167 -20.53 -23.75 -9.51
CA ASN A 167 -20.35 -24.05 -10.92
C ASN A 167 -19.19 -25.03 -11.13
N ALA A 168 -18.06 -24.83 -10.46
CA ALA A 168 -16.91 -25.73 -10.56
C ALA A 168 -17.23 -27.14 -10.06
N GLU A 169 -18.00 -27.28 -8.98
CA GLU A 169 -18.45 -28.58 -8.47
C GLU A 169 -19.37 -29.27 -9.48
N LYS A 170 -20.37 -28.55 -10.01
CA LYS A 170 -21.29 -29.08 -11.03
C LYS A 170 -20.58 -29.46 -12.33
N GLU A 171 -19.65 -28.63 -12.80
CA GLU A 171 -18.84 -28.91 -13.98
C GLU A 171 -17.91 -30.09 -13.73
N GLY A 172 -17.31 -30.19 -12.53
CA GLY A 172 -16.48 -31.30 -12.11
C GLY A 172 -17.22 -32.63 -12.11
N GLU A 173 -18.43 -32.67 -11.55
CA GLU A 173 -19.28 -33.87 -11.57
C GLU A 173 -19.67 -34.29 -12.99
N ALA A 174 -20.07 -33.32 -13.83
CA ALA A 174 -20.42 -33.58 -15.22
C ALA A 174 -19.21 -34.09 -16.04
N GLU A 175 -18.03 -33.53 -15.78
CA GLU A 175 -16.78 -33.94 -16.40
C GLU A 175 -16.38 -35.35 -15.96
N GLU A 176 -16.50 -35.67 -14.67
CA GLU A 176 -16.20 -37.00 -14.15
C GLU A 176 -17.08 -38.07 -14.83
N VAL A 177 -18.38 -37.80 -14.97
CA VAL A 177 -19.30 -38.70 -15.69
C VAL A 177 -18.89 -38.84 -17.16
N ARG A 178 -18.55 -37.74 -17.83
CA ARG A 178 -18.11 -37.77 -19.24
C ARG A 178 -16.83 -38.59 -19.41
N ILE A 179 -15.82 -38.35 -18.58
CA ILE A 179 -14.54 -39.08 -18.63
C ILE A 179 -14.77 -40.57 -18.37
N LYS A 180 -15.57 -40.94 -17.37
CA LYS A 180 -15.92 -42.35 -17.11
C LYS A 180 -16.60 -43.00 -18.32
N SER A 181 -17.59 -42.33 -18.90
CA SER A 181 -18.31 -42.85 -20.07
C SER A 181 -17.40 -43.04 -21.29
N ALA A 182 -16.51 -42.08 -21.54
CA ALA A 182 -15.54 -42.15 -22.63
C ALA A 182 -14.50 -43.27 -22.38
N ALA A 183 -14.01 -43.40 -21.14
CA ALA A 183 -13.10 -44.47 -20.77
C ALA A 183 -13.73 -45.85 -20.94
N GLU A 184 -15.00 -46.03 -20.56
CA GLU A 184 -15.72 -47.29 -20.79
C GLU A 184 -15.88 -47.60 -22.29
N GLU A 185 -16.16 -46.59 -23.11
CA GLU A 185 -16.23 -46.76 -24.57
C GLU A 185 -14.87 -47.13 -25.17
N ASP A 186 -13.80 -46.48 -24.72
CA ASP A 186 -12.45 -46.76 -25.17
C ASP A 186 -12.01 -48.17 -24.76
N ILE A 187 -12.31 -48.59 -23.52
CA ILE A 187 -12.08 -49.98 -23.08
C ILE A 187 -12.80 -50.96 -24.00
N ARG A 188 -14.08 -50.72 -24.32
CA ARG A 188 -14.84 -51.59 -25.24
C ARG A 188 -14.17 -51.67 -26.61
N LYS A 189 -13.76 -50.54 -27.19
CA LYS A 189 -13.07 -50.49 -28.48
C LYS A 189 -11.73 -51.23 -28.46
N VAL A 190 -10.95 -51.09 -27.39
CA VAL A 190 -9.68 -51.79 -27.23
C VAL A 190 -9.89 -53.30 -27.15
N VAL A 191 -10.88 -53.76 -26.40
CA VAL A 191 -11.23 -55.19 -26.31
C VAL A 191 -11.66 -55.72 -27.67
N GLU A 192 -12.55 -55.02 -28.38
CA GLU A 192 -13.00 -55.44 -29.70
C GLU A 192 -11.84 -55.51 -30.72
N ALA A 193 -10.97 -54.50 -30.72
CA ALA A 193 -9.78 -54.49 -31.58
C ALA A 193 -8.85 -55.66 -31.27
N ALA A 194 -8.61 -55.95 -29.98
CA ALA A 194 -7.79 -57.08 -29.55
C ALA A 194 -8.41 -58.43 -29.96
N GLU A 195 -9.74 -58.59 -29.82
CA GLU A 195 -10.44 -59.80 -30.27
C GLU A 195 -10.33 -59.99 -31.79
N GLN A 196 -10.49 -58.93 -32.56
CA GLN A 196 -10.31 -58.96 -34.02
C GLN A 196 -8.87 -59.31 -34.41
N GLU A 197 -7.88 -58.73 -33.72
CA GLU A 197 -6.47 -59.02 -33.94
C GLU A 197 -6.14 -60.49 -33.63
N ILE A 198 -6.58 -61.00 -32.47
CA ILE A 198 -6.43 -62.41 -32.08
C ILE A 198 -7.08 -63.33 -33.10
N ALA A 199 -8.30 -63.03 -33.55
CA ALA A 199 -9.01 -63.83 -34.55
C ALA A 199 -8.25 -63.86 -35.89
N SER A 200 -7.70 -62.72 -36.32
CA SER A 200 -6.91 -62.62 -37.54
C SER A 200 -5.60 -63.40 -37.44
N ALA A 201 -4.89 -63.29 -36.31
CA ALA A 201 -3.65 -64.01 -36.03
C ALA A 201 -3.90 -65.52 -35.95
N ALA A 202 -4.97 -65.96 -35.29
CA ALA A 202 -5.36 -67.37 -35.23
C ALA A 202 -5.67 -67.94 -36.62
N LYS A 203 -6.37 -67.17 -37.47
CA LYS A 203 -6.64 -67.57 -38.86
C LYS A 203 -5.35 -67.69 -39.67
N LEU A 204 -4.43 -66.75 -39.51
CA LEU A 204 -3.12 -66.78 -40.17
C LEU A 204 -2.30 -68.00 -39.73
N ALA A 205 -2.19 -68.24 -38.42
CA ALA A 205 -1.49 -69.39 -37.85
C ALA A 205 -2.08 -70.73 -38.34
N ARG A 206 -3.41 -70.86 -38.39
CA ARG A 206 -4.07 -72.06 -38.94
C ARG A 206 -3.72 -72.28 -40.41
N ARG A 207 -3.70 -71.22 -41.22
CA ARG A 207 -3.32 -71.30 -42.64
C ARG A 207 -1.87 -71.74 -42.81
N GLU A 208 -0.97 -71.19 -42.02
CA GLU A 208 0.45 -71.54 -42.02
C GLU A 208 0.68 -73.01 -41.63
N LEU A 209 0.06 -73.46 -40.53
CA LEU A 209 0.09 -74.87 -40.12
C LEU A 209 -0.46 -75.81 -41.19
N THR A 210 -1.56 -75.43 -41.85
CA THR A 210 -2.15 -76.23 -42.94
C THR A 210 -1.20 -76.34 -44.13
N SER A 211 -0.58 -75.23 -44.54
CA SER A 211 0.42 -75.22 -45.63
C SER A 211 1.61 -76.11 -45.27
N HIS A 212 2.17 -75.93 -44.07
CA HIS A 212 3.33 -76.70 -43.63
C HIS A 212 3.03 -78.20 -43.56
N THR A 213 1.83 -78.56 -43.09
CA THR A 213 1.38 -79.96 -43.04
C THR A 213 1.20 -80.54 -44.45
N ALA A 214 0.65 -79.78 -45.40
CA ALA A 214 0.52 -80.19 -46.79
C ALA A 214 1.89 -80.42 -47.43
N ASP A 215 2.86 -79.52 -47.19
CA ASP A 215 4.24 -79.65 -47.67
C ASP A 215 4.92 -80.92 -47.12
N LEU A 216 4.78 -81.19 -45.81
CA LEU A 216 5.27 -82.43 -45.20
C LEU A 216 4.60 -83.67 -45.79
N ALA A 217 3.28 -83.65 -45.99
CA ALA A 217 2.56 -84.77 -46.57
C ALA A 217 3.02 -85.06 -48.01
N ILE A 218 3.23 -84.02 -48.83
CA ILE A 218 3.79 -84.15 -50.18
C ILE A 218 5.22 -84.72 -50.12
N ALA A 219 6.06 -84.23 -49.21
CA ALA A 219 7.42 -84.73 -49.04
C ALA A 219 7.45 -86.22 -48.65
N LEU A 220 6.58 -86.65 -47.74
CA LEU A 220 6.42 -88.06 -47.35
C LEU A 220 5.87 -88.91 -48.50
N ALA A 221 4.85 -88.44 -49.22
CA ALA A 221 4.29 -89.12 -50.37
C ALA A 221 5.36 -89.31 -51.47
N ARG A 222 6.15 -88.27 -51.77
CA ARG A 222 7.26 -88.35 -52.73
C ARG A 222 8.30 -89.41 -52.33
N LYS A 223 8.56 -89.56 -51.02
CA LYS A 223 9.47 -90.58 -50.50
C LYS A 223 8.88 -92.00 -50.57
N GLN A 224 7.56 -92.13 -50.43
CA GLN A 224 6.87 -93.43 -50.42
C GLN A 224 6.52 -93.94 -51.82
N ILE A 225 6.33 -93.04 -52.80
CA ILE A 225 6.03 -93.40 -54.19
C ILE A 225 7.28 -94.06 -54.81
N HIS A 226 7.19 -95.38 -55.04
CA HIS A 226 8.09 -96.14 -55.89
C HIS A 226 7.38 -96.44 -57.21
N VAL A 227 7.89 -95.90 -58.31
CA VAL A 227 7.32 -96.15 -59.64
C VAL A 227 7.99 -97.38 -60.24
N ASP A 228 7.24 -98.48 -60.33
CA ASP A 228 7.61 -99.67 -61.08
C ASP A 228 7.03 -99.62 -62.51
N ALA A 229 7.55 -100.47 -63.41
CA ALA A 229 7.18 -100.48 -64.82
C ALA A 229 5.69 -100.81 -65.10
N ASN A 230 5.00 -101.50 -64.18
CA ASN A 230 3.58 -101.80 -64.31
C ASN A 230 2.73 -100.57 -63.92
N THR A 231 3.10 -99.90 -62.82
CA THR A 231 2.44 -98.65 -62.38
C THR A 231 2.50 -97.57 -63.46
N ASP A 232 3.62 -97.43 -64.18
CA ASP A 232 3.77 -96.45 -65.27
C ASP A 232 2.82 -96.71 -66.45
N GLN A 233 2.68 -97.97 -66.89
CA GLN A 233 1.74 -98.34 -67.96
C GLN A 233 0.28 -98.05 -67.60
N VAL A 234 -0.10 -98.30 -66.35
CA VAL A 234 -1.45 -98.00 -65.83
C VAL A 234 -1.70 -96.49 -65.82
N LEU A 235 -0.71 -95.67 -65.45
CA LEU A 235 -0.82 -94.22 -65.46
C LEU A 235 -0.99 -93.67 -66.88
N VAL A 236 -0.19 -94.14 -67.85
CA VAL A 236 -0.29 -93.73 -69.26
C VAL A 236 -1.66 -94.09 -69.84
N ARG A 237 -2.17 -95.30 -69.56
CA ARG A 237 -3.50 -95.72 -70.03
C ARG A 237 -4.62 -94.85 -69.44
N ASN A 238 -4.56 -94.52 -68.16
CA ASN A 238 -5.54 -93.66 -67.50
C ASN A 238 -5.48 -92.21 -68.00
N PHE A 239 -4.28 -91.69 -68.28
CA PHE A 239 -4.11 -90.35 -68.84
C PHE A 239 -4.64 -90.27 -70.26
N ALA A 240 -4.34 -91.28 -71.10
CA ALA A 240 -4.88 -91.40 -72.45
C ALA A 240 -6.42 -91.51 -72.45
N ALA A 241 -6.99 -92.23 -71.48
CA ALA A 241 -8.45 -92.32 -71.33
C ALA A 241 -9.11 -90.99 -70.93
N LYS A 242 -8.43 -90.13 -70.16
CA LYS A 242 -8.93 -88.78 -69.79
C LYS A 242 -8.74 -87.75 -70.90
N LEU A 243 -7.77 -87.95 -71.78
CA LEU A 243 -7.51 -87.07 -72.94
C LEU A 243 -8.31 -87.46 -74.18
N SER A 244 -8.87 -88.68 -74.25
CA SER A 244 -9.98 -88.91 -75.16
C SER A 244 -11.11 -88.00 -74.72
N PRO A 245 -11.50 -86.99 -75.52
CA PRO A 245 -12.70 -86.22 -75.22
C PRO A 245 -13.84 -87.23 -75.09
N ASP A 246 -14.78 -86.97 -74.18
CA ASP A 246 -16.05 -87.68 -74.13
C ASP A 246 -16.76 -87.49 -75.48
N GLY A 247 -16.37 -88.34 -76.43
CA GLY A 247 -16.70 -88.28 -77.82
C GLY A 247 -18.05 -88.93 -78.02
N GLY A 248 -19.08 -88.13 -77.80
CA GLY A 248 -20.39 -88.33 -78.44
C GLY A 248 -21.50 -88.77 -77.50
N LYS A 249 -22.21 -87.79 -76.95
CA LYS A 249 -23.65 -87.88 -76.67
C LYS A 249 -24.21 -86.48 -76.37
N ASP A 250 -24.55 -85.77 -77.44
CA ASP A 250 -25.65 -84.80 -77.48
C ASP A 250 -26.18 -84.74 -78.92
N GLY A 251 -27.46 -85.08 -79.10
CA GLY A 251 -28.25 -84.67 -80.28
C GLY A 251 -28.47 -85.70 -81.40
N ASN A 252 -29.59 -86.43 -81.28
CA ASN A 252 -30.53 -86.89 -82.31
C ASN A 252 -30.02 -87.25 -83.72
#